data_AF-A0A924HYM0-F1
#
_entry.id   AF-A0A924HYM0-F1
#
_cell.length_a   1.000
_cell.length_b   1.000
_cell.length_c   1.000
_cell.angle_alpha   90.00
_cell.angle_beta   90.00
_cell.angle_gamma   90.00
#
_symmetry.space_group_name_H-M   'P 1'
#
loop_
_entity.id
_entity.type
_entity.pdbx_description
1 polymer ?
#
loop_
_entity_poly.entity_id
_entity_poly.type
_entity_poly.pdbx_seq_one_letter_code
_entity_poly.pdbx_strand_id
1 'polypeptide(L)'
;MQDLDIQKANRTLSSIMEYELAGVVRYTHYALMVTGPNRIPIVQFLKDQATESLLHAQQAGEILTGLDGHPSLKIASIEESH
;
A
#
# COMPACT_ATOMS: atom_id res chain seq x y z
N MET A 1 -13.54 -27.47 -2.15
CA MET A 1 -12.63 -26.32 -1.97
C MET A 1 -11.46 -26.58 -2.90
N GLN A 2 -11.17 -25.72 -3.87
CA GLN A 2 -9.99 -25.92 -4.74
C GLN A 2 -8.72 -25.90 -3.87
N ASP A 3 -7.74 -26.72 -4.23
CA ASP A 3 -6.41 -26.64 -3.59
C ASP A 3 -5.81 -25.25 -3.87
N LEU A 4 -5.45 -24.55 -2.80
CA LEU A 4 -4.87 -23.21 -2.88
C LEU A 4 -3.39 -23.33 -3.26
N ASP A 5 -2.98 -22.67 -4.33
CA ASP A 5 -1.56 -22.50 -4.65
C ASP A 5 -0.93 -21.48 -3.70
N ILE A 6 -0.38 -21.99 -2.58
CA ILE A 6 0.24 -21.19 -1.51
C ILE A 6 1.40 -20.35 -2.04
N GLN A 7 2.21 -20.89 -2.94
CA GLN A 7 3.37 -20.18 -3.47
C GLN A 7 2.93 -18.99 -4.32
N LYS A 8 1.90 -19.17 -5.14
CA LYS A 8 1.30 -18.07 -5.90
C LYS A 8 0.62 -17.06 -4.99
N ALA A 9 -0.15 -17.50 -3.99
CA ALA A 9 -0.79 -16.63 -3.02
C ALA A 9 0.22 -15.75 -2.28
N ASN A 10 1.30 -16.36 -1.77
CA ASN A 10 2.36 -15.63 -1.05
C ASN A 10 3.04 -14.57 -1.93
N ARG A 11 3.31 -14.89 -3.21
CA ARG A 11 3.86 -13.90 -4.15
C ARG A 11 2.91 -12.74 -4.38
N THR A 12 1.63 -13.04 -4.60
CA THR A 12 0.60 -12.01 -4.84
C THR A 12 0.41 -11.11 -3.61
N LEU A 13 0.30 -11.70 -2.42
CA LEU A 13 0.15 -10.95 -1.16
C LEU A 13 1.37 -10.07 -0.87
N SER A 14 2.58 -10.59 -1.10
CA SER A 14 3.81 -9.80 -0.98
C SER A 14 3.81 -8.61 -1.93
N SER A 15 3.43 -8.80 -3.20
CA SER A 15 3.30 -7.68 -4.15
C SER A 15 2.25 -6.67 -3.72
N ILE A 16 1.07 -7.11 -3.26
CA ILE A 16 0.03 -6.20 -2.75
C ILE A 16 0.58 -5.36 -1.60
N MET A 17 1.24 -5.99 -0.63
CA MET A 17 1.83 -5.29 0.51
C MET A 17 2.87 -4.25 0.06
N GLU A 18 3.76 -4.59 -0.89
CA GLU A 18 4.76 -3.66 -1.42
C GLU A 18 4.12 -2.46 -2.15
N TYR A 19 3.04 -2.67 -2.90
CA TYR A 19 2.30 -1.61 -3.59
C TYR A 19 1.54 -0.70 -2.62
N GLU A 20 0.91 -1.27 -1.60
CA GLU A 20 0.16 -0.51 -0.61
C GLU A 20 1.10 0.34 0.27
N LEU A 21 2.25 -0.21 0.69
CA LEU A 21 3.28 0.56 1.39
C LEU A 21 3.83 1.71 0.53
N ALA A 22 4.02 1.48 -0.78
CA ALA A 22 4.36 2.55 -1.71
C ALA A 22 3.23 3.60 -1.83
N GLY A 23 1.96 3.16 -1.74
CA GLY A 23 0.78 4.03 -1.65
C GLY A 23 0.82 4.96 -0.44
N VAL A 24 1.14 4.43 0.75
CA VAL A 24 1.30 5.24 1.98
C VAL A 24 2.29 6.38 1.76
N VAL A 25 3.48 6.06 1.23
CA VAL A 25 4.53 7.05 0.95
C VAL A 25 4.04 8.08 -0.07
N ARG A 26 3.47 7.63 -1.19
CA ARG A 26 3.01 8.48 -2.29
C ARG A 26 1.91 9.44 -1.88
N TYR A 27 0.86 8.96 -1.22
CA TYR A 27 -0.24 9.81 -0.79
C TYR A 27 0.21 10.81 0.28
N THR A 28 1.09 10.39 1.19
CA THR A 28 1.68 11.28 2.19
C THR A 28 2.52 12.38 1.54
N HIS A 29 3.36 12.04 0.57
CA HIS A 29 4.17 13.00 -0.19
C HIS A 29 3.30 14.03 -0.90
N TYR A 30 2.34 13.57 -1.71
CA TYR A 30 1.50 14.49 -2.48
C TYR A 30 0.58 15.34 -1.60
N ALA A 31 0.14 14.84 -0.43
CA ALA A 31 -0.62 15.66 0.52
C ALA A 31 0.14 16.91 1.00
N LEU A 32 1.48 16.84 1.05
CA LEU A 32 2.33 17.99 1.40
C LEU A 32 2.52 18.98 0.26
N MET A 33 2.31 18.54 -0.98
CA MET A 33 2.50 19.35 -2.19
C MET A 33 1.24 20.10 -2.63
N VAL A 34 0.05 19.76 -2.11
CA VAL A 34 -1.20 20.42 -2.49
C VAL A 34 -1.22 21.88 -2.03
N THR A 35 -1.45 22.79 -2.98
CA THR A 35 -1.57 24.23 -2.73
C THR A 35 -2.82 24.81 -3.42
N GLY A 36 -3.19 26.03 -3.08
CA GLY A 36 -4.29 26.76 -3.72
C GLY A 36 -5.67 26.66 -3.05
N PRO A 37 -6.71 27.22 -3.70
CA PRO A 37 -8.09 27.11 -3.25
C PRO A 37 -8.53 25.64 -3.18
N ASN A 38 -9.38 25.28 -2.23
CA ASN A 38 -9.85 23.90 -2.01
C ASN A 38 -8.77 22.87 -1.58
N ARG A 39 -7.58 23.30 -1.14
CA ARG A 39 -6.55 22.36 -0.65
C ARG A 39 -7.02 21.48 0.52
N ILE A 40 -7.86 22.01 1.41
CA ILE A 40 -8.29 21.31 2.64
C ILE A 40 -8.93 19.95 2.33
N PRO A 41 -10.01 19.87 1.51
CA PRO A 41 -10.62 18.59 1.18
C PRO A 41 -9.69 17.64 0.41
N ILE A 42 -8.80 18.17 -0.46
CA ILE A 42 -7.85 17.34 -1.23
C ILE A 42 -6.78 16.73 -0.30
N VAL A 43 -6.21 17.54 0.60
CA VAL A 43 -5.24 17.07 1.60
C VAL A 43 -5.88 16.04 2.52
N GLN A 44 -7.13 16.25 2.93
CA GLN A 44 -7.86 15.29 3.75
C GLN A 44 -8.03 13.96 3.01
N PHE A 45 -8.50 14.00 1.76
CA PHE A 45 -8.64 12.82 0.92
C PHE A 45 -7.32 12.04 0.80
N LEU A 46 -6.21 12.71 0.51
CA LEU A 46 -4.91 12.05 0.38
C LEU A 46 -4.44 11.41 1.71
N LYS A 47 -4.69 12.05 2.86
CA LYS A 47 -4.39 11.47 4.17
C LYS A 47 -5.24 10.25 4.48
N ASP A 48 -6.51 10.27 4.10
CA ASP A 48 -7.41 9.13 4.27
C ASP A 48 -6.95 7.95 3.40
N GLN A 49 -6.54 8.22 2.15
CA GLN A 49 -5.96 7.21 1.26
C GLN A 49 -4.64 6.63 1.78
N ALA A 50 -3.77 7.45 2.38
CA ALA A 50 -2.55 6.94 3.03
C ALA A 50 -2.89 6.00 4.20
N THR A 51 -3.94 6.30 4.96
CA THR A 51 -4.39 5.47 6.09
C THR A 51 -5.00 4.16 5.61
N GLU A 52 -5.82 4.20 4.57
CA GLU A 52 -6.41 3.03 3.93
C GLU A 52 -5.33 2.10 3.34
N SER A 53 -4.36 2.65 2.63
CA SER A 53 -3.22 1.85 2.12
C SER A 53 -2.42 1.18 3.24
N LEU A 54 -2.21 1.86 4.38
CA LEU A 54 -1.53 1.24 5.52
C LEU A 54 -2.33 0.05 6.06
N LEU A 55 -3.65 0.19 6.18
CA LEU A 55 -4.53 -0.89 6.61
C LEU A 55 -4.44 -2.09 5.66
N HIS A 56 -4.49 -1.85 4.34
CA HIS A 56 -4.38 -2.93 3.35
C HIS A 56 -3.02 -3.63 3.40
N ALA A 57 -1.93 -2.88 3.56
CA ALA A 57 -0.60 -3.47 3.70
C ALA A 57 -0.52 -4.37 4.94
N GLN A 58 -1.09 -3.94 6.07
CA GLN A 58 -1.15 -4.74 7.30
C GLN A 58 -1.97 -6.02 7.09
N GLN A 59 -3.16 -5.92 6.51
CA GLN A 59 -4.01 -7.09 6.23
C GLN A 59 -3.34 -8.08 5.28
N ALA A 60 -2.72 -7.59 4.20
CA ALA A 60 -1.98 -8.44 3.26
C ALA A 60 -0.80 -9.13 3.94
N GLY A 61 -0.07 -8.41 4.81
CA GLY A 61 1.03 -8.95 5.60
C GLY A 61 0.59 -10.02 6.61
N GLU A 62 -0.51 -9.78 7.33
CA GLU A 62 -1.08 -10.75 8.26
C GLU A 62 -1.46 -12.06 7.54
N ILE A 63 -2.19 -11.95 6.43
CA ILE A 63 -2.56 -13.13 5.62
C ILE A 63 -1.31 -13.84 5.09
N LEU A 64 -0.33 -13.10 4.58
CA LEU A 64 0.93 -13.64 4.08
C LEU A 64 1.65 -14.46 5.15
N THR A 65 1.79 -13.91 6.36
CA THR A 65 2.43 -14.61 7.49
C THR A 65 1.62 -15.82 7.96
N GLY A 66 0.29 -15.75 7.90
CA GLY A 66 -0.60 -16.88 8.20
C GLY A 66 -0.49 -18.04 7.20
N LEU A 67 0.05 -17.79 6.00
CA LEU A 67 0.36 -18.79 4.97
C LEU A 67 1.84 -19.19 4.94
N ASP A 68 2.55 -19.00 6.07
CA ASP A 68 4.00 -19.25 6.23
C ASP A 68 4.87 -18.47 5.22
N GLY A 69 4.36 -17.37 4.69
CA GLY A 69 5.09 -16.44 3.82
C GLY A 69 5.91 -15.41 4.61
N HIS A 70 7.00 -14.94 4.02
CA HIS A 70 7.84 -13.91 4.62
C HIS A 70 7.51 -12.51 4.05
N PRO A 71 7.14 -11.53 4.88
CA PRO A 71 6.91 -10.16 4.42
C PRO A 71 8.21 -9.52 3.96
N SER A 72 8.15 -8.88 2.79
CA SER A 72 9.25 -8.09 2.23
C SER A 72 9.44 -6.78 3.00
N LEU A 73 10.69 -6.33 3.12
CA LEU A 73 11.02 -4.97 3.58
C LEU A 73 11.03 -3.93 2.45
N LYS A 74 10.75 -4.36 1.21
CA LYS A 74 10.73 -3.48 0.04
C LYS A 74 9.38 -2.77 -0.08
N ILE A 75 9.38 -1.70 -0.87
CA ILE A 75 8.18 -1.06 -1.38
C ILE A 75 8.27 -1.05 -2.91
N ALA A 76 7.13 -1.04 -3.58
CA ALA A 76 7.10 -0.88 -5.03
C ALA A 76 7.73 0.46 -5.44
N SER A 77 8.29 0.50 -6.65
CA SER A 77 8.88 1.73 -7.20
C SER A 77 7.86 2.86 -7.21
N ILE A 78 8.29 4.07 -6.84
CA ILE A 78 7.48 5.28 -6.87
C ILE A 78 8.10 6.20 -7.91
N GLU A 79 7.40 6.40 -9.03
CA GLU A 79 7.80 7.38 -10.04
C GLU A 79 7.21 8.75 -9.69
N GLU A 80 8.05 9.78 -9.73
CA GLU A 80 7.64 11.18 -9.62
C GLU A 80 7.70 11.79 -11.03
N SER A 81 6.60 12.38 -11.48
CA SER A 81 6.57 13.16 -12.73
C SER A 81 6.74 14.64 -12.37
N HIS A 82 7.82 15.25 -12.87
CA HIS A 82 8.09 16.68 -12.72
C HIS A 82 7.40 17.51 -13.80
#